data_AF-G1LB10-F1
#
_entry.id   AF-G1LB10-F1
#
_cell.length_a   1.000
_cell.length_b   1.000
_cell.length_c   1.000
_cell.angle_alpha   90.00
_cell.angle_beta   90.00
_cell.angle_gamma   90.00
#
_symmetry.space_group_name_H-M   'P 1'
#
loop_
_entity.id
_entity.type
_entity.pdbx_description
1 polymer ?
#
loop_
_entity_poly.entity_id
_entity_poly.type
_entity_poly.pdbx_seq_one_letter_code
_entity_poly.pdbx_strand_id
1 'polypeptide(L)'
;MGFVKVVKNKAHFKRHWVKSGRGQSKTNNYAWKCWVIKDQSKSSTPKHRMIVRVTNRDITCQTAYARREGDTTVCAAHAHALPKYGVKAGLTNYAARGTVPKWLLPRRKIW
;
A
#
# COMPACT_ATOMS: atom_id res chain seq x y z
N MET A 1 27.41 34.23 14.05
CA MET A 1 26.78 32.90 14.21
C MET A 1 25.54 33.08 15.07
N GLY A 2 24.36 32.74 14.56
CA GLY A 2 23.06 33.22 15.08
C GLY A 2 22.78 32.80 16.53
N PHE A 3 22.22 33.74 17.31
CA PHE A 3 21.86 33.63 18.73
C PHE A 3 20.58 32.79 18.93
N VAL A 4 20.50 31.59 18.32
CA VAL A 4 19.32 30.72 18.38
C VAL A 4 19.67 29.42 19.10
N LYS A 5 18.87 29.06 20.11
CA LYS A 5 19.04 27.84 20.90
C LYS A 5 18.92 26.60 20.02
N VAL A 6 19.92 25.73 20.06
CA VAL A 6 19.89 24.43 19.38
C VAL A 6 18.96 23.47 20.13
N VAL A 7 17.76 23.25 19.57
CA VAL A 7 16.72 22.36 20.13
C VAL A 7 17.04 20.88 19.89
N LYS A 8 17.52 20.53 18.68
CA LYS A 8 17.89 19.15 18.30
C LYS A 8 19.35 18.86 18.70
N ASN A 9 19.60 18.83 20.01
CA ASN A 9 20.93 18.57 20.58
C ASN A 9 21.14 17.08 20.92
N LYS A 10 22.34 16.73 21.40
CA LYS A 10 22.69 15.33 21.80
C LYS A 10 21.73 14.78 22.87
N ALA A 11 21.25 15.60 23.80
CA ALA A 11 20.30 15.20 24.83
C ALA A 11 18.90 14.90 24.26
N HIS A 12 18.46 15.65 23.25
CA HIS A 12 17.21 15.40 22.52
C HIS A 12 17.21 14.02 21.86
N PHE A 13 18.26 13.69 21.11
CA PHE A 13 18.34 12.38 20.42
C PHE A 13 18.45 11.18 21.37
N LYS A 14 18.99 11.36 22.59
CA LYS A 14 18.99 10.30 23.62
C LYS A 14 17.59 9.93 24.13
N ARG A 15 16.62 10.84 24.05
CA ARG A 15 15.22 10.63 24.51
C ARG A 15 14.25 10.38 23.36
N HIS A 16 14.67 10.63 22.12
CA HIS A 16 13.79 10.55 20.97
C HIS A 16 13.46 9.09 20.64
N TRP A 17 12.23 8.68 20.92
CA TRP A 17 11.73 7.37 20.53
C TRP A 17 11.26 7.38 19.06
N VAL A 18 11.88 6.54 18.25
CA VAL A 18 11.54 6.43 16.81
C VAL A 18 10.27 5.60 16.68
N LYS A 19 9.27 6.15 15.97
CA LYS A 19 8.05 5.40 15.63
C LYS A 19 8.42 4.18 14.78
N SER A 20 7.97 3.00 15.21
CA SER A 20 8.22 1.74 14.51
C SER A 20 7.40 1.63 13.20
N GLY A 21 8.05 1.10 12.16
CA GLY A 21 7.41 0.67 10.92
C GLY A 21 7.19 1.76 9.87
N ARG A 22 7.93 1.63 8.75
CA ARG A 22 7.92 2.50 7.55
C ARG A 22 7.97 3.98 7.94
N GLY A 23 9.13 4.48 8.33
CA GLY A 23 9.39 5.89 8.73
C GLY A 23 9.08 6.96 7.67
N GLN A 24 8.37 6.63 6.60
CA GLN A 24 7.71 7.55 5.70
C GLN A 24 6.22 7.36 5.92
N SER A 25 5.45 8.44 6.03
CA SER A 25 4.00 8.54 6.27
C SER A 25 3.06 7.78 5.30
N LYS A 26 3.56 6.73 4.64
CA LYS A 26 2.96 5.87 3.64
C LYS A 26 1.94 4.88 4.17
N THR A 27 2.00 4.49 5.45
CA THR A 27 1.10 3.49 6.02
C THR A 27 0.48 4.00 7.32
N ASN A 28 -0.85 3.94 7.41
CA ASN A 28 -1.56 4.08 8.67
C ASN A 28 -1.54 2.73 9.41
N ASN A 29 -0.74 2.63 10.48
CA ASN A 29 -0.58 1.40 11.26
C ASN A 29 -1.85 1.00 12.01
N TYR A 30 -2.68 1.96 12.43
CA TYR A 30 -3.94 1.68 13.13
C TYR A 30 -4.92 0.98 12.18
N ALA A 31 -5.15 1.57 11.01
CA ALA A 31 -5.99 0.95 10.00
C ALA A 31 -5.43 -0.43 9.59
N TRP A 32 -4.13 -0.51 9.27
CA TRP A 32 -3.50 -1.77 8.87
C TRP A 32 -3.75 -2.90 9.87
N LYS A 33 -3.68 -2.62 11.17
CA LYS A 33 -3.96 -3.60 12.24
C LYS A 33 -5.39 -4.16 12.12
N CYS A 34 -6.40 -3.30 11.95
CA CYS A 34 -7.79 -3.73 11.78
C CYS A 34 -8.00 -4.58 10.51
N TRP A 35 -7.31 -4.24 9.41
CA TRP A 35 -7.44 -4.95 8.14
C TRP A 35 -6.71 -6.30 8.14
N VAL A 36 -5.54 -6.38 8.79
CA VAL A 36 -4.70 -7.60 8.81
C VAL A 36 -5.13 -8.59 9.85
N ILE A 37 -5.46 -8.13 11.06
CA ILE A 37 -5.81 -9.04 12.14
C ILE A 37 -7.06 -9.81 11.75
N LYS A 38 -6.96 -11.11 11.96
CA LYS A 38 -8.01 -12.09 11.76
C LYS A 38 -8.27 -12.74 13.10
N ASP A 39 -9.50 -13.20 13.27
CA ASP A 39 -9.85 -14.03 14.41
C ASP A 39 -9.04 -15.33 14.41
N GLN A 40 -8.56 -15.73 15.57
CA GLN A 40 -7.73 -16.92 15.77
C GLN A 40 -8.52 -18.21 15.52
N SER A 41 -9.84 -18.18 15.73
CA SER A 41 -10.74 -19.31 15.42
C SER A 41 -10.67 -19.71 13.95
N LYS A 42 -10.39 -18.75 13.08
CA LYS A 42 -10.24 -18.95 11.65
C LYS A 42 -8.75 -19.20 11.42
N SER A 43 -8.34 -20.47 11.41
CA SER A 43 -6.97 -20.98 11.28
C SER A 43 -6.15 -20.42 10.10
N SER A 44 -5.23 -21.19 9.52
CA SER A 44 -4.29 -20.79 8.46
C SER A 44 -4.90 -20.19 7.17
N THR A 45 -6.22 -20.05 7.06
CA THR A 45 -6.88 -19.41 5.91
C THR A 45 -6.45 -17.94 5.76
N PRO A 46 -5.94 -17.52 4.58
CA PRO A 46 -5.44 -16.17 4.38
C PRO A 46 -6.58 -15.14 4.33
N LYS A 47 -6.40 -14.00 5.02
CA LYS A 47 -7.30 -12.84 4.89
C LYS A 47 -6.81 -11.96 3.73
N HIS A 48 -7.49 -12.05 2.59
CA HIS A 48 -7.16 -11.25 1.41
C HIS A 48 -7.65 -9.81 1.56
N ARG A 49 -6.81 -8.87 1.12
CA ARG A 49 -7.13 -7.44 1.03
C ARG A 49 -6.76 -6.90 -0.35
N MET A 50 -7.59 -6.01 -0.85
CA MET A 50 -7.29 -5.25 -2.06
C MET A 50 -6.61 -3.93 -1.67
N ILE A 51 -5.39 -3.75 -2.13
CA ILE A 51 -4.59 -2.54 -1.93
C ILE A 51 -4.65 -1.74 -3.21
N VAL A 52 -5.27 -0.55 -3.14
CA VAL A 52 -5.33 0.40 -4.26
C VAL A 52 -4.45 1.59 -3.93
N ARG A 53 -3.50 1.90 -4.81
CA ARG A 53 -2.62 3.06 -4.71
C ARG A 53 -2.78 3.91 -5.96
N VAL A 54 -3.12 5.17 -5.76
CA VAL A 54 -3.15 6.18 -6.81
C VAL A 54 -1.89 7.02 -6.67
N THR A 55 -1.11 7.10 -7.73
CA THR A 55 0.04 7.99 -7.86
C THR A 55 -0.28 9.04 -8.92
N ASN A 56 0.55 10.07 -9.05
CA ASN A 56 0.30 11.16 -10.00
C ASN A 56 0.20 10.70 -11.46
N ARG A 57 0.78 9.54 -11.81
CA ARG A 57 0.83 9.04 -13.20
C ARG A 57 0.27 7.63 -13.38
N ASP A 58 0.04 6.90 -12.30
CA ASP A 58 -0.35 5.48 -12.38
C ASP A 58 -1.28 5.07 -11.25
N ILE A 59 -2.11 4.07 -11.52
CA ILE A 59 -2.99 3.42 -10.57
C ILE A 59 -2.54 1.97 -10.44
N THR A 60 -2.18 1.57 -9.23
CA THR A 60 -1.76 0.21 -8.92
C THR A 60 -2.78 -0.46 -8.02
N CYS A 61 -3.21 -1.66 -8.40
CA CYS A 61 -4.10 -2.49 -7.61
C CYS A 61 -3.43 -3.84 -7.34
N GLN A 62 -3.45 -4.28 -6.09
CA GLN A 62 -2.84 -5.54 -5.66
C GLN A 62 -3.79 -6.29 -4.74
N THR A 63 -3.86 -7.61 -4.87
CA THR A 63 -4.48 -8.46 -3.85
C THR A 63 -3.37 -9.09 -3.02
N ALA A 64 -3.37 -8.85 -1.72
CA ALA A 64 -2.34 -9.37 -0.82
C ALA A 64 -2.96 -9.97 0.44
N TYR A 65 -2.22 -10.86 1.10
CA TYR A 65 -2.52 -11.34 2.45
C TYR A 65 -1.27 -11.21 3.33
N ALA A 66 -1.43 -11.20 4.65
CA ALA A 66 -0.31 -11.06 5.57
C ALA A 66 0.22 -12.44 6.00
N ARG A 67 1.54 -12.57 6.08
CA ARG A 67 2.28 -13.68 6.70
C ARG A 67 3.23 -13.10 7.76
N ARG A 68 3.72 -13.93 8.69
CA ARG A 68 4.70 -13.48 9.72
C ARG A 68 5.95 -12.83 9.12
N GLU A 69 6.44 -13.37 8.00
CA GLU A 69 7.61 -12.86 7.28
C GLU A 69 7.34 -11.54 6.54
N GLY A 70 6.09 -11.31 6.14
CA GLY A 70 5.71 -10.16 5.33
C GLY A 70 4.42 -10.39 4.55
N ASP A 71 4.02 -9.37 3.78
CA ASP A 71 2.83 -9.44 2.95
C ASP A 71 3.11 -10.17 1.64
N THR A 72 2.34 -11.22 1.33
CA THR A 72 2.43 -11.95 0.06
C THR A 72 1.40 -11.41 -0.92
N THR A 73 1.83 -11.00 -2.10
CA THR A 73 0.95 -10.54 -3.20
C THR A 73 0.53 -11.72 -4.07
N VAL A 74 -0.78 -11.89 -4.26
CA VAL A 74 -1.36 -12.93 -5.12
C VAL A 74 -1.39 -12.45 -6.57
N CYS A 75 -1.92 -11.26 -6.81
CA CYS A 75 -2.00 -10.67 -8.13
C CYS A 75 -1.80 -9.15 -8.06
N ALA A 76 -1.30 -8.58 -9.15
CA ALA A 76 -1.07 -7.16 -9.31
C ALA A 76 -1.55 -6.69 -10.69
N ALA A 77 -2.09 -5.48 -10.74
CA ALA A 77 -2.48 -4.79 -11.96
C ALA A 77 -2.08 -3.32 -11.87
N HIS A 78 -1.67 -2.78 -13.01
CA HIS A 78 -1.24 -1.39 -13.14
C HIS A 78 -1.93 -0.72 -14.33
N ALA A 79 -2.15 0.60 -14.24
CA ALA A 79 -2.81 1.35 -15.30
C ALA A 79 -1.93 1.44 -16.55
N HIS A 80 -0.60 1.44 -16.43
CA HIS A 80 0.30 1.41 -17.60
C HIS A 80 0.18 0.14 -18.46
N ALA A 81 -0.54 -0.90 -18.01
CA ALA A 81 -0.88 -2.05 -18.84
C ALA A 81 -2.13 -1.84 -19.71
N LEU A 82 -2.96 -0.82 -19.43
CA LEU A 82 -4.17 -0.48 -20.18
C LEU A 82 -3.95 -0.12 -21.65
N PRO A 83 -2.83 0.52 -22.06
CA PRO A 83 -2.55 0.77 -23.48
C PRO A 83 -2.51 -0.49 -24.34
N LYS A 84 -2.17 -1.66 -23.76
CA LYS A 84 -2.23 -2.96 -24.44
C LYS A 84 -3.65 -3.40 -24.78
N TYR A 85 -4.64 -2.86 -24.07
CA TYR A 85 -6.06 -3.16 -24.23
C TYR A 85 -6.82 -2.01 -24.93
N GLY A 86 -6.11 -1.11 -25.63
CA GLY A 86 -6.71 -0.05 -26.44
C GLY A 86 -6.90 1.30 -25.74
N VAL A 87 -6.66 1.40 -24.43
CA VAL A 87 -6.79 2.66 -23.68
C VAL A 87 -5.44 3.38 -23.62
N LYS A 88 -5.18 4.23 -24.62
CA LYS A 88 -3.88 4.91 -24.80
C LYS A 88 -3.71 6.17 -23.94
N ALA A 89 -4.79 6.83 -23.54
CA ALA A 89 -4.76 8.09 -22.81
C ALA A 89 -5.59 8.04 -21.50
N GLY A 90 -5.23 8.87 -20.53
CA GLY A 90 -6.00 9.04 -19.29
C GLY A 90 -5.84 7.92 -18.26
N LEU A 91 -4.61 7.47 -17.99
CA LEU A 91 -4.32 6.35 -17.07
C LEU A 91 -4.66 6.62 -15.59
N THR A 92 -4.95 7.88 -15.24
CA THR A 92 -5.32 8.32 -13.89
C THR A 92 -6.78 8.77 -13.77
N ASN A 93 -7.55 8.72 -14.86
CA ASN A 93 -8.94 9.16 -14.84
C ASN A 93 -9.84 8.19 -14.03
N TYR A 94 -11.08 8.61 -13.76
CA TYR A 94 -12.04 7.80 -13.03
C TYR A 94 -12.28 6.43 -13.68
N ALA A 95 -12.32 6.40 -15.02
CA ALA A 95 -12.50 5.16 -15.78
C ALA A 95 -11.34 4.18 -15.53
N ALA A 96 -10.09 4.62 -15.64
CA ALA A 96 -8.91 3.81 -15.35
C ALA A 96 -8.89 3.36 -13.88
N ARG A 97 -9.31 4.23 -12.95
CA ARG A 97 -9.42 3.89 -11.53
C ARG A 97 -10.43 2.78 -11.25
N GLY A 98 -11.50 2.69 -12.04
CA GLY A 98 -12.46 1.59 -11.98
C GLY A 98 -11.98 0.34 -12.73
N THR A 99 -11.46 0.50 -13.93
CA THR A 99 -11.10 -0.60 -14.83
C THR A 99 -9.94 -1.43 -14.31
N VAL A 100 -8.93 -0.81 -13.69
CA VAL A 100 -7.77 -1.53 -13.13
C VAL A 100 -8.17 -2.53 -12.03
N PRO A 101 -8.90 -2.13 -10.96
CA PRO A 101 -9.34 -3.07 -9.93
C PRO A 101 -10.51 -3.96 -10.36
N LYS A 102 -11.47 -3.47 -11.15
CA LYS A 102 -12.71 -4.20 -11.44
C LYS A 102 -12.60 -5.18 -12.61
N TRP A 103 -11.76 -4.89 -13.61
CA TRP A 103 -11.68 -5.69 -14.83
C TRP A 103 -10.31 -6.30 -15.06
N LEU A 104 -9.24 -5.53 -14.89
CA LEU A 104 -7.88 -5.99 -15.18
C LEU A 104 -7.31 -6.92 -14.08
N LEU A 105 -7.55 -6.59 -12.80
CA LEU A 105 -7.05 -7.38 -11.68
C LEU A 105 -7.67 -8.79 -11.60
N PRO A 106 -8.99 -9.00 -11.77
CA PRO A 106 -9.59 -10.33 -11.74
C PRO A 106 -9.13 -11.21 -12.90
N ARG A 107 -8.95 -10.65 -14.10
CA ARG A 107 -8.45 -11.39 -15.28
C ARG A 107 -7.01 -11.88 -15.14
N ARG A 108 -6.23 -11.25 -14.26
CA ARG A 108 -4.87 -11.70 -13.91
C ARG A 108 -4.85 -12.70 -12.75
N LYS A 109 -5.95 -12.84 -12.03
CA LYS A 109 -6.11 -13.82 -10.96
C LYS A 109 -6.53 -15.13 -11.60
N ILE A 110 -5.55 -15.81 -12.19
CA ILE A 110 -5.71 -17.17 -12.70
C ILE A 110 -5.86 -18.07 -11.47
N TRP A 111 -6.98 -18.79 -11.39
CA TRP A 111 -7.20 -19.89 -10.45
C TRP A 111 -6.74 -21.18 -11.10
#